data_AF-W9XIL1-F1
#
_entry.id   AF-W9XIL1-F1
#
_cell.length_a   1.000
_cell.length_b   1.000
_cell.length_c   1.000
_cell.angle_alpha   90.00
_cell.angle_beta   90.00
_cell.angle_gamma   90.00
#
_symmetry.space_group_name_H-M   'P 1'
#
loop_
_entity.id
_entity.type
_entity.pdbx_description
1 polymer ?
#
loop_
_entity_poly.entity_id
_entity_poly.type
_entity_poly.pdbx_seq_one_letter_code
_entity_poly.pdbx_strand_id
1 'polypeptide(L)'
;MAIQVTSAGGKVIKLNVRPVHTVANVLEFLCAPKNIPSDARLMLNGELLDASTTVGELKLEESSILQLQSPSRSTTPTDRSEPQALLNESVSDRSTTSSSASTPIPSGAATPTKRKSNKPRCSKEGCKAPAQPIVGDCGFCQKRFCGKHRMLESHNCEGLEDARRADKDRNAAKLQGERTVMLRGL
;
A
#
# COMPACT_ATOMS: atom_id res chain seq x y z
N MET A 1 13.42 24.72 -13.80
CA MET A 1 12.25 25.02 -14.64
C MET A 1 10.99 24.88 -13.80
N ALA A 2 9.95 25.68 -14.08
CA ALA A 2 8.67 25.59 -13.40
C ALA A 2 7.64 24.90 -14.30
N ILE A 3 6.97 23.88 -13.77
CA ILE A 3 5.90 23.15 -14.46
C ILE A 3 4.60 23.29 -13.67
N GLN A 4 3.48 23.08 -14.34
CA GLN A 4 2.15 23.10 -13.73
C GLN A 4 1.53 21.71 -13.78
N VAL A 5 0.94 21.27 -12.68
CA VAL A 5 0.26 19.97 -12.60
C VAL A 5 -1.19 20.18 -12.21
N THR A 6 -2.11 19.77 -13.07
CA THR A 6 -3.55 19.86 -12.86
C THR A 6 -4.05 18.55 -12.26
N SER A 7 -4.64 18.64 -11.07
CA SER A 7 -5.32 17.51 -10.42
C SER A 7 -6.72 17.28 -11.00
N ALA A 8 -7.29 16.09 -10.76
CA ALA A 8 -8.67 15.75 -11.14
C ALA A 8 -9.73 16.73 -10.61
N GLY A 9 -9.45 17.42 -9.50
CA GLY A 9 -10.32 18.49 -8.95
C GLY A 9 -10.13 19.87 -9.59
N GLY A 10 -9.43 19.97 -10.72
CA GLY A 10 -9.15 21.22 -11.43
C GLY A 10 -8.12 22.13 -10.75
N LYS A 11 -7.56 21.73 -9.60
CA LYS A 11 -6.53 22.51 -8.90
C LYS A 11 -5.21 22.38 -9.64
N VAL A 12 -4.66 23.53 -10.04
CA VAL A 12 -3.34 23.65 -10.66
C VAL A 12 -2.26 23.85 -9.61
N ILE A 13 -1.18 23.09 -9.74
CA ILE A 13 -0.07 23.01 -8.79
C ILE A 13 1.19 23.42 -9.50
N LYS A 14 1.79 24.56 -9.11
CA LYS A 14 3.09 24.98 -9.62
C LYS A 14 4.19 24.22 -8.88
N LEU A 15 5.10 23.60 -9.62
CA LEU A 15 6.23 22.84 -9.08
C LEU A 15 7.54 23.25 -9.77
N ASN A 16 8.56 23.50 -8.97
CA ASN A 16 9.92 23.74 -9.46
C ASN A 16 10.65 22.41 -9.59
N VAL A 17 11.02 22.06 -10.82
CA VAL A 17 11.72 20.82 -11.15
C VAL A 17 13.02 21.11 -11.91
N ARG A 18 13.97 20.19 -11.81
CA ARG A 18 15.22 20.18 -12.59
C ARG A 18 15.11 19.14 -13.71
N PRO A 19 15.86 19.29 -14.82
CA PRO A 19 15.84 18.32 -15.93
C PRO A 19 16.19 16.89 -15.51
N VAL A 20 16.99 16.76 -14.44
CA VAL A 20 17.44 15.47 -13.87
C VAL A 20 16.37 14.73 -13.08
N HIS A 21 15.23 15.35 -12.77
CA HIS A 21 14.16 14.65 -12.05
C HIS A 21 13.39 13.75 -13.01
N THR A 22 13.07 12.55 -12.54
CA THR A 22 12.17 11.62 -13.22
C THR A 22 10.72 11.93 -12.88
N VAL A 23 9.79 11.42 -13.69
CA VAL A 23 8.34 11.45 -13.44
C VAL A 23 8.01 10.86 -12.05
N ALA A 24 8.71 9.80 -11.62
CA ALA A 24 8.59 9.24 -10.27
C ALA A 24 8.93 10.25 -9.17
N ASN A 25 10.03 11.00 -9.31
CA ASN A 25 10.41 12.03 -8.33
C ASN A 25 9.37 13.15 -8.30
N VAL A 26 8.82 13.53 -9.46
CA VAL A 26 7.76 14.55 -9.56
C VAL A 26 6.48 14.08 -8.85
N LEU A 27 6.09 12.81 -9.01
CA LEU A 27 4.98 12.20 -8.28
C LEU A 27 5.22 12.20 -6.77
N GLU A 28 6.43 11.85 -6.32
CA GLU A 28 6.79 11.86 -4.90
C GLU A 28 6.65 13.26 -4.28
N PHE A 29 7.12 14.31 -4.97
CA PHE A 29 6.96 15.70 -4.53
C PHE A 29 5.49 16.16 -4.46
N LEU A 30 4.62 15.60 -5.29
CA LEU A 30 3.19 15.91 -5.29
C LEU A 30 2.45 15.15 -4.17
N CYS A 31 2.85 13.91 -3.86
CA CYS A 31 2.21 13.06 -2.86
C CYS A 31 2.35 13.60 -1.43
N ALA A 32 3.55 14.05 -1.04
CA ALA A 32 3.85 14.45 0.34
C ALA A 32 2.93 15.56 0.91
N PRO A 33 2.59 16.63 0.15
CA PRO A 33 1.75 17.71 0.68
C PRO A 33 0.24 17.55 0.42
N LYS A 34 -0.22 16.63 -0.46
CA LYS A 34 -1.59 16.68 -1.02
C LYS A 34 -2.44 15.42 -0.91
N ASN A 35 -1.98 14.38 -0.20
CA ASN A 35 -2.74 13.13 -0.02
C ASN A 35 -3.21 12.54 -1.38
N ILE A 36 -2.31 12.57 -2.34
CA ILE A 36 -2.51 11.95 -3.66
C ILE A 36 -2.16 10.46 -3.50
N PRO A 37 -3.00 9.53 -3.99
CA PRO A 37 -2.76 8.11 -3.79
C PRO A 37 -1.53 7.64 -4.58
N SER A 38 -0.84 6.63 -4.06
CA SER A 38 0.44 6.12 -4.61
C SER A 38 0.33 5.52 -6.02
N ASP A 39 -0.89 5.32 -6.51
CA ASP A 39 -1.24 4.81 -7.83
C ASP A 39 -1.56 5.93 -8.84
N ALA A 40 -1.36 7.20 -8.47
CA ALA A 40 -1.54 8.32 -9.37
C ALA A 40 -0.50 8.31 -10.52
N ARG A 41 -0.95 8.68 -11.71
CA ARG A 41 -0.13 8.72 -12.92
C ARG A 41 -0.15 10.10 -13.55
N LEU A 42 0.99 10.53 -14.10
CA LEU A 42 1.10 11.78 -14.84
C LEU A 42 0.87 11.53 -16.33
N MET A 43 0.12 12.43 -16.95
CA MET A 43 -0.25 12.39 -18.35
C MET A 43 0.10 13.72 -19.01
N LEU A 44 0.68 13.67 -20.20
CA LEU A 44 0.99 14.85 -21.02
C LEU A 44 0.24 14.72 -22.34
N ASN A 45 -0.60 15.70 -22.69
CA ASN A 45 -1.38 15.72 -23.94
C ASN A 45 -2.26 14.48 -24.19
N GLY A 46 -2.66 13.76 -23.13
CA GLY A 46 -3.43 12.52 -23.25
C GLY A 46 -2.59 11.24 -23.25
N GLU A 47 -1.26 11.33 -23.26
CA GLU A 47 -0.35 10.18 -23.22
C GLU A 47 0.21 9.95 -21.82
N LEU A 48 0.18 8.69 -21.38
CA LEU A 48 0.60 8.29 -20.05
C LEU A 48 2.12 8.25 -19.97
N LEU A 49 2.69 9.03 -19.06
CA LEU A 49 4.13 9.12 -18.91
C LEU A 49 4.67 7.95 -18.08
N ASP A 50 5.81 7.41 -18.54
CA ASP A 50 6.51 6.38 -17.79
C ASP A 50 7.25 6.96 -16.57
N ALA A 51 7.27 6.21 -15.48
CA ALA A 51 7.86 6.65 -14.21
C ALA A 51 9.38 6.86 -14.31
N SER A 52 10.05 6.20 -15.27
CA SER A 52 11.49 6.29 -15.49
C SER A 52 11.91 7.48 -16.37
N THR A 53 10.99 8.03 -17.15
CA THR A 53 11.28 9.17 -18.05
C THR A 53 11.68 10.40 -17.24
N THR A 54 12.68 11.11 -17.74
CA THR A 54 13.15 12.36 -17.14
C THR A 54 12.39 13.58 -17.64
N VAL A 55 12.31 14.61 -16.81
CA VAL A 55 11.76 15.92 -17.19
C VAL A 55 12.50 16.52 -18.40
N GLY A 56 13.79 16.24 -18.54
CA GLY A 56 14.58 16.66 -19.70
C GLY A 56 14.18 15.99 -21.02
N GLU A 57 13.83 14.70 -20.99
CA GLU A 57 13.41 13.95 -22.19
C GLU A 57 12.03 14.37 -22.69
N LEU A 58 11.16 14.85 -21.78
CA LEU A 58 9.80 15.29 -22.08
C LEU A 58 9.73 16.64 -22.82
N LYS A 59 10.88 17.29 -23.08
CA LYS A 59 10.99 18.61 -23.75
C LYS A 59 9.96 19.62 -23.24
N LEU A 60 9.70 19.62 -21.93
CA LEU A 60 8.69 20.48 -21.33
C LEU A 60 9.14 21.95 -21.40
N GLU A 61 8.29 22.80 -21.97
CA GLU A 61 8.48 24.26 -21.95
C GLU A 61 8.09 24.85 -20.58
N GLU A 62 8.56 26.06 -20.29
CA GLU A 62 8.23 26.79 -19.07
C GLU A 62 6.70 27.00 -18.98
N SER A 63 6.09 26.51 -17.89
CA SER A 63 4.62 26.46 -17.70
C SER A 63 3.85 25.34 -18.40
N SER A 64 4.53 24.31 -18.92
CA SER A 64 3.85 23.10 -19.42
C SER A 64 2.91 22.49 -18.36
N ILE A 65 1.70 22.08 -18.79
CA ILE A 65 0.64 21.57 -17.92
C ILE A 65 0.57 20.03 -18.03
N LEU A 66 0.85 19.34 -16.93
CA LEU A 66 0.64 17.88 -16.81
C LEU A 66 -0.68 17.60 -16.10
N GLN A 67 -1.38 16.55 -16.52
CA GLN A 67 -2.58 16.09 -15.85
C GLN A 67 -2.26 14.94 -14.90
N LEU A 68 -2.79 15.01 -13.69
CA LEU A 68 -2.68 13.96 -12.69
C LEU A 68 -3.95 13.11 -12.71
N GLN A 69 -3.82 11.86 -13.12
CA GLN A 69 -4.90 10.87 -13.07
C GLN A 69 -4.76 10.05 -11.78
N SER A 70 -5.68 10.26 -10.85
CA SER A 70 -5.93 9.29 -9.78
C SER A 70 -6.89 8.22 -10.32
N PRO A 71 -6.59 6.92 -10.19
CA PRO A 71 -7.58 5.89 -10.49
C PRO A 71 -8.74 6.04 -9.51
N SER A 72 -9.85 6.63 -9.95
CA SER A 72 -11.08 6.62 -9.19
C SER A 72 -11.49 5.17 -8.95
N ARG A 73 -11.31 4.68 -7.72
CA ARG A 73 -12.19 3.64 -7.18
C ARG A 73 -13.57 4.25 -6.95
N SER A 74 -14.31 4.48 -8.03
CA SER A 74 -15.75 4.62 -7.97
C SER A 74 -16.37 3.24 -8.20
N THR A 75 -17.16 2.86 -7.22
CA THR A 75 -18.10 1.75 -7.15
C THR A 75 -19.01 1.64 -8.38
N THR A 76 -19.34 0.39 -8.74
CA THR A 76 -20.51 -0.10 -9.51
C THR A 76 -20.72 0.33 -10.97
N PRO A 77 -20.92 -0.66 -11.86
CA PRO A 77 -22.08 -0.73 -12.74
C PRO A 77 -23.03 -1.85 -12.25
N THR A 78 -24.27 -1.48 -11.94
CA THR A 78 -25.41 -2.37 -11.69
C THR A 78 -25.87 -3.04 -13.00
N ASP A 79 -26.01 -4.37 -12.95
CA ASP A 79 -27.04 -5.26 -13.54
C ASP A 79 -27.96 -4.63 -14.63
N ARG A 80 -28.26 -5.25 -15.79
CA ARG A 80 -28.93 -6.56 -15.93
C ARG A 80 -29.22 -6.87 -17.41
N SER A 81 -29.03 -8.13 -17.86
CA SER A 81 -29.82 -8.92 -18.84
C SER A 81 -28.99 -10.18 -19.21
N GLU A 82 -28.97 -11.23 -18.38
CA GLU A 82 -29.84 -12.43 -18.37
C GLU A 82 -29.16 -13.69 -19.02
N PRO A 83 -29.64 -14.93 -18.81
CA PRO A 83 -28.98 -15.88 -17.90
C PRO A 83 -28.55 -17.22 -18.55
N GLN A 84 -27.88 -18.08 -17.76
CA GLN A 84 -28.28 -19.47 -17.44
C GLN A 84 -27.10 -20.46 -17.34
N ALA A 85 -27.02 -21.06 -16.15
CA ALA A 85 -26.70 -22.48 -15.85
C ALA A 85 -25.25 -22.97 -16.15
N LEU A 86 -24.57 -23.72 -15.28
CA LEU A 86 -25.03 -24.84 -14.47
C LEU A 86 -24.19 -25.00 -13.19
N LEU A 87 -24.86 -25.61 -12.21
CA LEU A 87 -24.36 -26.10 -10.93
C LEU A 87 -23.60 -27.43 -11.07
N ASN A 88 -23.06 -27.86 -9.92
CA ASN A 88 -22.63 -29.21 -9.50
C ASN A 88 -21.19 -29.59 -9.83
N GLU A 89 -20.46 -30.32 -8.99
CA GLU A 89 -20.62 -30.69 -7.58
C GLU A 89 -19.24 -31.17 -7.11
N SER A 90 -19.06 -31.05 -5.80
CA SER A 90 -18.14 -31.77 -4.94
C SER A 90 -17.70 -33.16 -5.44
N VAL A 91 -16.38 -33.41 -5.49
CA VAL A 91 -15.84 -34.73 -5.16
C VAL A 91 -14.66 -34.58 -4.22
N SER A 92 -14.84 -35.17 -3.05
CA SER A 92 -13.80 -35.54 -2.12
C SER A 92 -12.86 -36.55 -2.77
N ASP A 93 -11.54 -36.39 -2.60
CA ASP A 93 -10.75 -37.52 -2.13
C ASP A 93 -9.58 -37.04 -1.28
N ARG A 94 -9.19 -37.91 -0.37
CA ARG A 94 -8.50 -37.73 0.88
C ARG A 94 -7.40 -38.77 0.86
N SER A 95 -6.14 -38.37 1.05
CA SER A 95 -5.11 -39.03 1.89
C SER A 95 -3.71 -38.58 1.46
N THR A 96 -2.89 -38.03 2.36
CA THR A 96 -1.80 -38.73 3.11
C THR A 96 -0.71 -39.25 2.15
N THR A 97 0.59 -38.93 2.23
CA THR A 97 1.52 -39.11 3.37
C THR A 97 2.93 -38.57 2.99
N SER A 98 3.59 -37.90 3.93
CA SER A 98 5.02 -38.02 4.32
C SER A 98 6.19 -38.08 3.31
N SER A 99 7.12 -37.13 3.51
CA SER A 99 8.59 -37.27 3.70
C SER A 99 9.48 -37.81 2.58
N SER A 100 10.48 -37.02 2.16
CA SER A 100 11.89 -37.18 2.59
C SER A 100 12.86 -36.22 1.86
N ALA A 101 13.96 -35.92 2.54
CA ALA A 101 15.01 -34.97 2.21
C ALA A 101 15.91 -35.37 1.02
N SER A 102 16.61 -34.39 0.45
CA SER A 102 18.08 -34.43 0.23
C SER A 102 18.62 -33.07 -0.26
N THR A 103 19.68 -32.62 0.42
CA THR A 103 20.64 -31.56 0.08
C THR A 103 21.39 -31.83 -1.24
N PRO A 104 22.01 -30.81 -1.88
CA PRO A 104 23.46 -30.62 -1.72
C PRO A 104 23.94 -29.14 -1.62
N ILE A 105 25.12 -28.99 -1.00
CA ILE A 105 26.07 -27.85 -0.94
C ILE A 105 27.35 -28.41 -1.62
N PRO A 106 28.18 -27.69 -2.43
CA PRO A 106 29.07 -26.69 -1.84
C PRO A 106 29.65 -25.54 -2.69
N SER A 107 30.25 -24.62 -1.92
CA SER A 107 31.46 -23.82 -2.20
C SER A 107 31.37 -22.64 -3.17
N GLY A 108 31.17 -21.46 -2.56
CA GLY A 108 31.61 -20.17 -3.07
C GLY A 108 32.04 -19.29 -1.90
N ALA A 109 33.32 -19.39 -1.54
CA ALA A 109 33.95 -18.57 -0.52
C ALA A 109 34.00 -17.10 -0.96
N ALA A 110 33.34 -16.23 -0.19
CA ALA A 110 33.69 -14.82 -0.08
C ALA A 110 33.24 -14.33 1.29
N THR A 111 34.15 -14.33 2.24
CA THR A 111 34.04 -13.61 3.51
C THR A 111 33.89 -12.11 3.25
N PRO A 112 32.81 -11.44 3.73
CA PRO A 112 32.83 -10.01 3.96
C PRO A 112 33.14 -9.79 5.44
N THR A 113 34.26 -9.11 5.66
CA THR A 113 34.73 -8.52 6.91
C THR A 113 33.58 -8.02 7.82
N LYS A 114 33.62 -8.45 9.09
CA LYS A 114 32.78 -7.93 10.19
C LYS A 114 32.93 -6.41 10.30
N ARG A 115 32.09 -5.65 9.60
CA ARG A 115 31.72 -4.31 10.04
C ARG A 115 30.59 -4.47 11.03
N LYS A 116 30.79 -3.99 12.26
CA LYS A 116 29.87 -4.14 13.39
C LYS A 116 28.50 -3.58 12.98
N SER A 117 27.62 -4.47 12.59
CA SER A 117 26.33 -4.17 12.02
C SER A 117 25.40 -3.80 13.17
N ASN A 118 25.18 -2.51 13.37
CA ASN A 118 24.14 -2.02 14.27
C ASN A 118 22.77 -2.21 13.59
N LYS A 119 22.46 -3.44 13.16
CA LYS A 119 21.17 -3.80 12.58
C LYS A 119 20.16 -3.88 13.74
N PRO A 120 19.03 -3.17 13.67
CA PRO A 120 18.03 -3.18 14.73
C PRO A 120 17.50 -4.61 14.94
N ARG A 121 17.24 -4.96 16.21
CA ARG A 121 16.62 -6.24 16.59
C ARG A 121 15.13 -6.08 16.83
N CYS A 122 14.44 -7.21 16.84
CA CYS A 122 13.02 -7.28 17.19
C CYS A 122 12.79 -6.77 18.62
N SER A 123 11.79 -5.90 18.79
CA SER A 123 11.44 -5.29 20.08
C SER A 123 10.40 -6.08 20.87
N LYS A 124 10.12 -7.33 20.49
CA LYS A 124 9.15 -8.19 21.17
C LYS A 124 9.85 -8.96 22.27
N GLU A 125 9.21 -9.04 23.44
CA GLU A 125 9.61 -9.89 24.56
C GLU A 125 9.92 -11.33 24.09
N GLY A 126 11.13 -11.80 24.37
CA GLY A 126 11.60 -13.13 24.01
C GLY A 126 12.08 -13.32 22.56
N CYS A 127 12.03 -12.30 21.69
CA CYS A 127 12.50 -12.41 20.30
C CYS A 127 13.84 -11.70 20.07
N LYS A 128 14.89 -12.47 19.73
CA LYS A 128 16.24 -11.95 19.41
C LYS A 128 16.55 -11.87 17.91
N ALA A 129 15.55 -12.10 17.07
CA ALA A 129 15.69 -12.08 15.62
C ALA A 129 16.00 -10.67 15.10
N PRO A 130 16.73 -10.53 13.97
CA PRO A 130 16.95 -9.24 13.34
C PRO A 130 15.62 -8.62 12.90
N ALA A 131 15.47 -7.31 13.06
CA ALA A 131 14.32 -6.59 12.53
C ALA A 131 14.40 -6.53 10.99
N GLN A 132 13.25 -6.57 10.33
CA GLN A 132 13.17 -6.52 8.87
C GLN A 132 13.42 -5.09 8.38
N PRO A 133 14.45 -4.83 7.54
CA PRO A 133 14.83 -3.48 7.14
C PRO A 133 13.85 -2.83 6.15
N ILE A 134 13.15 -3.63 5.33
CA ILE A 134 12.26 -3.17 4.25
C ILE A 134 10.94 -2.60 4.80
N VAL A 135 10.51 -3.08 5.96
CA VAL A 135 9.15 -2.86 6.48
C VAL A 135 9.00 -1.57 7.28
N GLY A 136 10.10 -1.05 7.83
CA GLY A 136 10.06 0.11 8.73
C GLY A 136 9.53 -0.20 10.14
N ASP A 137 9.20 0.86 10.86
CA ASP A 137 8.66 0.86 12.22
C ASP A 137 7.13 0.62 12.22
N CYS A 138 6.59 0.03 13.28
CA CYS A 138 5.13 -0.12 13.41
C CYS A 138 4.45 1.26 13.52
N GLY A 139 3.45 1.54 12.69
CA GLY A 139 2.78 2.85 12.68
C GLY A 139 2.01 3.22 13.96
N PHE A 140 1.79 2.27 14.87
CA PHE A 140 1.09 2.49 16.14
C PHE A 140 2.05 2.67 17.32
N CYS A 141 3.01 1.75 17.48
CA CYS A 141 3.93 1.75 18.62
C CYS A 141 5.37 2.16 18.27
N GLN A 142 5.66 2.45 17.00
CA GLN A 142 6.96 2.93 16.48
C GLN A 142 8.16 2.03 16.80
N LYS A 143 7.90 0.76 17.13
CA LYS A 143 8.91 -0.28 17.41
C LYS A 143 9.21 -1.11 16.15
N ARG A 144 10.39 -1.72 16.08
CA ARG A 144 10.82 -2.61 14.97
C ARG A 144 10.68 -4.09 15.32
N PHE A 145 10.27 -4.87 14.32
CA PHE A 145 9.98 -6.30 14.48
C PHE A 145 10.59 -7.16 13.37
N CYS A 146 10.77 -8.45 13.66
CA CYS A 146 11.19 -9.45 12.67
C CYS A 146 10.00 -9.90 11.81
N GLY A 147 10.25 -10.70 10.76
CA GLY A 147 9.20 -11.17 9.86
C GLY A 147 8.07 -11.96 10.55
N LYS A 148 8.37 -12.60 11.69
CA LYS A 148 7.40 -13.36 12.49
C LYS A 148 6.56 -12.49 13.42
N HIS A 149 7.06 -11.30 13.77
CA HIS A 149 6.44 -10.41 14.76
C HIS A 149 6.00 -9.07 14.16
N ARG A 150 5.97 -8.96 12.83
CA ARG A 150 5.56 -7.75 12.11
C ARG A 150 4.07 -7.43 12.31
N MET A 151 3.22 -8.44 12.43
CA MET A 151 1.79 -8.28 12.66
C MET A 151 1.52 -7.68 14.05
N LEU A 152 0.51 -6.80 14.15
CA LEU A 152 0.11 -6.15 15.40
C LEU A 152 -0.20 -7.18 16.50
N GLU A 153 -0.85 -8.28 16.13
CA GLU A 153 -1.17 -9.39 17.02
C GLU A 153 0.10 -10.09 17.53
N SER A 154 1.10 -10.26 16.67
CA SER A 154 2.28 -11.06 16.97
C SER A 154 3.27 -10.36 17.90
N HIS A 155 3.29 -9.03 17.95
CA HIS A 155 4.10 -8.25 18.90
C HIS A 155 3.28 -7.60 20.02
N ASN A 156 2.00 -7.96 20.13
CA ASN A 156 1.10 -7.45 21.16
C ASN A 156 1.05 -5.92 21.18
N CYS A 157 0.82 -5.33 20.01
CA CYS A 157 0.88 -3.88 19.79
C CYS A 157 -0.05 -3.13 20.75
N GLU A 158 0.50 -2.15 21.47
CA GLU A 158 -0.27 -1.31 22.40
C GLU A 158 -1.40 -0.57 21.69
N GLY A 159 -1.17 -0.04 20.48
CA GLY A 159 -2.19 0.67 19.71
C GLY A 159 -3.22 -0.21 18.99
N LEU A 160 -3.12 -1.55 19.09
CA LEU A 160 -4.14 -2.45 18.51
C LEU A 160 -5.49 -2.32 19.22
N GLU A 161 -5.47 -2.13 20.54
CA GLU A 161 -6.68 -2.04 21.35
C GLU A 161 -7.46 -0.75 21.06
N ASP A 162 -6.75 0.38 20.94
CA ASP A 162 -7.36 1.67 20.59
C ASP A 162 -7.96 1.64 19.18
N ALA A 163 -7.22 1.11 18.20
CA ALA A 163 -7.70 0.97 16.83
C ALA A 163 -8.96 0.07 16.76
N ARG A 164 -8.95 -1.04 17.50
CA ARG A 164 -10.10 -1.96 17.59
C ARG A 164 -11.30 -1.32 18.25
N ARG A 165 -11.10 -0.55 19.33
CA ARG A 165 -12.18 0.16 20.02
C ARG A 165 -12.80 1.24 19.11
N ALA A 166 -11.97 2.04 18.46
CA ALA A 166 -12.44 3.07 17.53
C ALA A 166 -13.23 2.49 16.35
N ASP A 167 -12.81 1.33 15.82
CA ASP A 167 -13.56 0.67 14.76
C ASP A 167 -14.91 0.13 15.24
N LYS A 168 -14.92 -0.53 16.41
CA LYS A 168 -16.14 -1.01 17.06
C LYS A 168 -17.13 0.13 17.34
N ASP A 169 -16.64 1.27 17.82
CA ASP A 169 -17.48 2.44 18.11
C ASP A 169 -18.12 3.00 16.84
N ARG A 170 -17.35 3.18 15.76
CA ARG A 170 -17.89 3.62 14.46
C ARG A 170 -18.90 2.63 13.88
N ASN A 171 -18.64 1.34 14.01
CA ASN A 171 -19.55 0.30 13.55
C ASN A 171 -20.84 0.32 14.39
N ALA A 172 -20.73 0.40 15.71
CA ALA A 172 -21.86 0.51 16.61
C ALA A 172 -22.71 1.75 16.33
N ALA A 173 -22.10 2.91 16.09
CA ALA A 173 -22.80 4.14 15.75
C ALA A 173 -23.61 4.01 14.44
N LYS A 174 -23.02 3.38 13.41
CA LYS A 174 -23.73 3.08 12.16
C LYS A 174 -24.91 2.13 12.39
N LEU A 175 -24.66 1.04 13.11
CA LEU A 175 -25.67 0.03 13.41
C LEU A 175 -26.83 0.61 14.24
N GLN A 176 -26.54 1.53 15.17
CA GLN A 176 -27.56 2.23 15.93
C GLN A 176 -28.36 3.22 15.07
N GLY A 177 -27.74 3.89 14.11
CA GLY A 177 -28.42 4.77 13.16
C GLY A 177 -29.33 4.03 12.17
N GLU A 178 -28.96 2.81 11.80
CA GLU A 178 -29.74 1.93 10.93
C GLU A 178 -30.78 1.09 11.69
N ARG A 179 -30.77 1.15 13.03
CA ARG A 179 -31.68 0.36 13.87
C ARG A 179 -33.12 0.84 13.70
N THR A 180 -33.99 -0.04 13.21
CA THR A 180 -35.42 0.19 13.16
C THR A 180 -36.02 0.28 14.56
N VAL A 181 -36.68 1.40 14.86
CA VAL A 181 -37.50 1.58 16.07
C VAL A 181 -38.95 1.22 15.75
N MET A 182 -39.55 0.38 16.59
CA MET A 182 -40.99 0.12 16.50
C MET A 182 -41.74 1.36 16.97
N LEU A 183 -42.55 1.96 16.10
CA LEU A 183 -43.54 2.95 16.48
C LEU A 183 -44.57 2.26 17.38
N ARG A 184 -44.46 2.49 18.69
CA ARG A 184 -45.39 1.94 19.69
C ARG A 184 -46.65 2.80 19.69
N GLY A 185 -47.69 2.35 18.99
CA GLY A 185 -49.02 2.96 19.02
C GLY A 185 -49.77 2.88 17.70
N LEU A 186 -50.51 1.77 17.51
CA LEU A 186 -51.69 1.66 16.66
C LEU A 186 -52.84 1.21 17.58
#